data_AF-A0A6A5AMR4-F1
#
_entry.id   AF-A0A6A5AMR4-F1
#
_cell.length_a   1.000
_cell.length_b   1.000
_cell.length_c   1.000
_cell.angle_alpha   90.00
_cell.angle_beta   90.00
_cell.angle_gamma   90.00
#
_symmetry.space_group_name_H-M   'P 1'
#
loop_
_entity.id
_entity.type
_entity.pdbx_description
1 polymer ?
#
loop_
_entity_poly.entity_id
_entity_poly.type
_entity_poly.pdbx_seq_one_letter_code
_entity_poly.pdbx_strand_id
1 'polypeptide(L)'
;MVRAHQYGSGHLFLESTRRGYVELSYISHVDYGAVVPIWIEDMANKKRCRNLITIDRCLRENRLRQGQFLTKVPMAPGASLDSFRYCFLCTKPFRLFRKKSFCCKCGQVS
;
A
#
# COMPACT_ATOMS: atom_id res chain seq x y z
N MET A 1 -1.19 31.08 15.51
CA MET A 1 -1.15 29.60 15.41
C MET A 1 -2.26 29.06 16.29
N VAL A 2 -3.14 28.19 15.76
CA VAL A 2 -4.18 27.51 16.56
C VAL A 2 -3.58 26.22 17.11
N ARG A 3 -3.87 25.88 18.37
CA ARG A 3 -3.39 24.66 19.02
C ARG A 3 -4.43 23.56 18.84
N ALA A 4 -4.09 22.52 18.09
CA ALA A 4 -4.87 21.29 18.02
C ALA A 4 -4.50 20.35 19.18
N HIS A 5 -5.51 19.69 19.75
CA HIS A 5 -5.39 18.68 20.78
C HIS A 5 -5.65 17.29 20.17
N GLN A 6 -4.67 16.39 20.31
CA GLN A 6 -4.79 15.01 19.85
C GLN A 6 -4.91 14.11 21.08
N TYR A 7 -6.15 13.76 21.43
CA TYR A 7 -6.44 13.00 22.64
C TYR A 7 -5.98 11.54 22.53
N GLY A 8 -6.13 10.95 21.35
CA GLY A 8 -5.75 9.56 21.12
C GLY A 8 -5.59 9.28 19.64
N SER A 9 -4.46 8.68 19.28
CA SER A 9 -4.28 8.16 17.93
C SER A 9 -3.38 6.95 17.94
N GLY A 10 -3.62 6.01 17.04
CA GLY A 10 -2.77 4.85 16.94
C GLY A 10 -3.15 3.95 15.78
N HIS A 11 -2.26 3.03 15.48
CA HIS A 11 -2.51 1.92 14.58
C HIS A 11 -2.78 0.68 15.42
N LEU A 12 -3.84 -0.05 15.09
CA LEU A 12 -4.16 -1.35 15.65
C LEU A 12 -3.88 -2.39 14.57
N PHE A 13 -3.03 -3.36 14.90
CA PHE A 13 -2.72 -4.50 14.04
C PHE A 13 -3.30 -5.74 14.72
N LEU A 14 -4.32 -6.34 14.10
CA LEU A 14 -4.98 -7.53 14.60
C LEU A 14 -4.75 -8.69 13.63
N GLU A 15 -4.51 -9.87 14.16
CA GLU A 15 -4.47 -11.07 13.33
C GLU A 15 -5.85 -11.30 12.71
N SER A 16 -5.90 -11.43 11.39
CA SER A 16 -7.16 -11.68 10.69
C SER A 16 -7.56 -13.14 10.83
N THR A 17 -8.87 -13.40 10.85
CA THR A 17 -9.42 -14.76 10.72
C THR A 17 -8.94 -15.47 9.44
N ARG A 18 -8.56 -14.71 8.40
CA ARG A 18 -7.92 -15.23 7.20
C ARG A 18 -6.41 -15.35 7.40
N ARG A 19 -5.90 -16.59 7.37
CA ARG A 19 -4.45 -16.86 7.44
C ARG A 19 -3.65 -16.02 6.45
N GLY A 20 -2.58 -15.39 6.93
CA GLY A 20 -1.67 -14.56 6.14
C GLY A 20 -2.12 -13.10 5.94
N TYR A 21 -3.24 -12.71 6.56
CA TYR A 21 -3.75 -11.33 6.56
C TYR A 21 -3.68 -10.74 7.97
N VAL A 22 -3.49 -9.43 8.03
CA VAL A 22 -3.55 -8.63 9.25
C VAL A 22 -4.58 -7.55 9.00
N GLU A 23 -5.48 -7.36 9.95
CA GLU A 23 -6.41 -6.25 9.95
C GLU A 23 -5.71 -5.03 10.55
N LEU A 24 -5.70 -3.94 9.79
CA LEU A 24 -5.09 -2.68 10.19
C LEU A 24 -6.18 -1.61 10.32
N SER A 25 -6.34 -1.10 11.53
CA SER A 25 -7.23 0.04 11.82
C SER A 25 -6.41 1.22 12.31
N TYR A 26 -6.83 2.43 11.97
CA TYR A 26 -6.24 3.66 12.50
C TYR A 26 -7.30 4.50 13.18
N ILE A 27 -7.02 4.86 14.43
CA ILE A 27 -7.88 5.70 15.25
C ILE A 27 -7.21 7.07 15.36
N SER A 28 -8.00 8.14 15.24
CA SER A 28 -7.53 9.51 15.41
C SER A 28 -8.63 10.36 16.00
N HIS A 29 -8.47 10.72 17.26
CA HIS A 29 -9.29 11.69 17.96
C HIS A 29 -8.51 13.00 18.07
N VAL A 30 -8.90 13.97 17.23
CA VAL A 30 -8.26 15.29 17.15
C VAL A 30 -9.32 16.35 17.29
N ASP A 31 -9.11 17.26 18.22
CA ASP A 31 -9.81 18.53 18.35
C ASP A 31 -8.90 19.62 17.80
N TYR A 32 -9.37 20.33 16.78
CA TYR A 32 -8.55 21.34 16.11
C TYR A 32 -8.49 22.67 16.86
N GLY A 33 -9.27 22.86 17.94
CA GLY A 33 -9.26 24.08 18.75
C GLY A 33 -9.81 25.32 18.02
N ALA A 34 -10.46 25.12 16.86
CA ALA A 34 -11.10 26.15 16.06
C ALA A 34 -12.20 25.52 15.17
N VAL A 35 -13.07 26.37 14.63
CA VAL A 35 -14.03 25.95 13.60
C VAL A 35 -13.24 25.59 12.34
N VAL A 36 -13.17 24.30 12.05
CA VAL A 36 -12.51 23.77 10.86
C VAL A 36 -13.57 23.48 9.79
N PRO A 37 -13.42 24.03 8.58
CA PRO A 37 -14.29 23.64 7.47
C PRO A 37 -14.21 22.13 7.18
N ILE A 38 -15.36 21.52 6.90
CA ILE A 38 -15.50 20.08 6.64
C ILE A 38 -14.49 19.57 5.59
N TRP A 39 -14.21 20.36 4.55
CA TRP A 39 -13.26 19.96 3.49
C TRP A 39 -11.82 19.75 3.99
N ILE A 40 -11.41 20.45 5.06
CA ILE A 40 -10.08 20.28 5.69
C ILE A 40 -10.04 18.96 6.45
N GLU A 41 -11.10 18.65 7.20
CA GLU A 41 -11.23 17.38 7.91
C GLU A 41 -11.21 16.20 6.93
N ASP A 42 -11.97 16.31 5.83
CA ASP A 42 -11.98 15.34 4.74
C ASP A 42 -10.59 15.16 4.12
N MET A 43 -9.86 16.26 3.89
CA MET A 43 -8.50 16.20 3.36
C MET A 43 -7.56 15.48 4.33
N ALA A 44 -7.66 15.76 5.63
CA ALA A 44 -6.87 15.10 6.67
C ALA A 44 -7.20 13.59 6.76
N ASN A 45 -8.48 13.24 6.70
CA ASN A 45 -8.95 11.84 6.70
C ASN A 45 -8.50 11.10 5.44
N LYS A 46 -8.63 11.71 4.26
CA LYS A 46 -8.08 11.16 3.00
C LYS A 46 -6.57 10.91 3.10
N LYS A 47 -5.82 11.84 3.70
CA LYS A 47 -4.37 11.67 3.91
C LYS A 47 -4.07 10.47 4.82
N ARG A 48 -4.82 10.29 5.92
CA ARG A 48 -4.69 9.13 6.81
C ARG A 48 -5.02 7.82 6.09
N CYS A 49 -6.09 7.76 5.29
CA CYS A 49 -6.41 6.58 4.49
C CYS A 49 -5.31 6.25 3.48
N ARG A 50 -4.71 7.24 2.82
CA ARG A 50 -3.55 7.04 1.93
C ARG A 50 -2.32 6.50 2.67
N ASN A 51 -2.13 6.88 3.93
CA ASN A 51 -1.06 6.32 4.75
C ASN A 51 -1.27 4.82 5.02
N LEU A 52 -2.52 4.37 5.26
CA LEU A 52 -2.82 2.94 5.42
C LEU A 52 -2.47 2.13 4.17
N ILE A 53 -2.82 2.65 2.98
CA ILE A 53 -2.44 2.05 1.69
C ILE A 53 -0.91 1.97 1.56
N THR A 54 -0.20 2.99 2.05
CA THR A 54 1.26 3.02 2.03
C THR A 54 1.85 1.96 2.95
N ILE A 55 1.28 1.75 4.15
CA ILE A 55 1.69 0.70 5.08
C ILE A 55 1.50 -0.69 4.46
N ASP A 56 0.33 -0.98 3.88
CA ASP A 56 0.08 -2.24 3.17
C ASP A 56 1.14 -2.49 2.08
N ARG A 57 1.41 -1.46 1.26
CA ARG A 57 2.44 -1.55 0.23
C ARG A 57 3.82 -1.82 0.82
N CYS A 58 4.22 -1.12 1.89
CA CYS A 58 5.52 -1.34 2.54
C CYS A 58 5.65 -2.76 3.11
N LEU A 59 4.59 -3.31 3.71
CA LEU A 59 4.57 -4.68 4.21
C LEU A 59 4.72 -5.70 3.08
N ARG A 60 4.01 -5.51 1.97
CA ARG A 60 4.16 -6.34 0.76
C ARG A 60 5.57 -6.28 0.20
N GLU A 61 6.14 -5.08 0.07
CA GLU A 61 7.51 -4.89 -0.41
C GLU A 61 8.54 -5.52 0.51
N ASN A 62 8.39 -5.41 1.83
CA ASN A 62 9.30 -6.03 2.79
C ASN A 62 9.24 -7.56 2.71
N ARG A 63 8.04 -8.15 2.61
CA ARG A 63 7.88 -9.59 2.38
C ARG A 63 8.55 -10.04 1.09
N LEU A 64 8.36 -9.28 0.01
CA LEU A 64 9.02 -9.53 -1.26
C LEU A 64 10.54 -9.43 -1.12
N ARG A 65 11.08 -8.41 -0.44
CA ARG A 65 12.53 -8.23 -0.23
C ARG A 65 13.17 -9.44 0.46
N GLN A 66 12.48 -10.07 1.40
CA GLN A 66 12.94 -11.27 2.11
C GLN A 66 12.84 -12.57 1.28
N GLY A 67 11.99 -12.61 0.25
CA GLY A 67 11.87 -13.76 -0.65
C GLY A 67 13.08 -13.93 -1.58
N GLN A 68 13.33 -15.17 -2.01
CA GLN A 68 14.39 -15.48 -2.97
C GLN A 68 14.06 -14.91 -4.36
N PHE A 69 15.11 -14.55 -5.10
CA PHE A 69 14.97 -14.19 -6.50
C PHE A 69 14.84 -15.47 -7.34
N LEU A 70 13.94 -15.45 -8.31
CA LEU A 70 13.83 -16.49 -9.33
C LEU A 70 15.03 -16.38 -10.26
N THR A 71 15.83 -17.45 -10.34
CA THR A 71 17.00 -17.55 -11.22
C THR A 71 16.62 -17.61 -12.70
N LYS A 72 15.40 -18.10 -12.98
CA LYS A 72 14.76 -18.05 -14.30
C LYS A 72 13.34 -17.57 -14.10
N VAL A 73 12.94 -16.54 -14.83
CA VAL A 73 11.55 -16.10 -14.84
C VAL A 73 10.76 -17.09 -15.69
N PRO A 74 9.78 -17.83 -15.13
CA PRO A 74 8.86 -18.59 -15.95
C PRO A 74 7.99 -17.60 -16.72
N MET A 75 8.34 -17.32 -17.97
CA MET A 75 7.40 -16.69 -18.90
C MET A 75 6.19 -17.62 -19.01
N ALA A 76 5.01 -17.16 -18.61
CA ALA A 76 3.79 -17.88 -18.95
C ALA A 76 3.72 -18.01 -20.48
N PRO A 77 3.66 -19.23 -21.03
CA PRO A 77 3.64 -19.41 -22.48
C PRO A 77 2.43 -18.66 -23.07
N GLY A 78 2.69 -17.71 -23.97
CA GLY A 78 1.64 -16.95 -24.68
C GLY A 78 1.11 -15.69 -23.99
N ALA A 79 1.61 -15.31 -22.82
CA ALA A 79 1.20 -14.06 -22.17
C ALA A 79 1.99 -12.86 -22.71
N SER A 80 1.32 -11.94 -23.43
CA SER A 80 1.95 -10.69 -23.85
C SER A 80 2.18 -9.77 -22.64
N LEU A 81 3.39 -9.19 -22.55
CA LEU A 81 3.75 -8.19 -21.54
C LEU A 81 2.77 -7.01 -21.49
N ASP A 82 2.07 -6.75 -22.60
CA ASP A 82 1.14 -5.64 -22.73
C ASP A 82 -0.22 -5.83 -22.07
N SER A 83 -0.62 -7.07 -21.80
CA SER A 83 -1.88 -7.36 -21.12
C SER A 83 -1.89 -6.97 -19.64
N PHE A 84 -0.72 -6.80 -19.02
CA PHE A 84 -0.61 -6.49 -17.60
C PHE A 84 -0.45 -4.98 -17.35
N ARG A 85 -1.26 -4.44 -16.43
CA ARG A 85 -1.22 -3.04 -15.98
C ARG A 85 -0.50 -2.84 -14.63
N TYR A 86 -0.37 -3.90 -13.85
CA TYR A 86 0.29 -3.91 -12.55
C TYR A 86 0.95 -5.27 -12.28
N CYS A 87 1.96 -5.26 -11.42
CA CYS A 87 2.62 -6.48 -10.94
C CYS A 87 1.71 -7.18 -9.92
N PHE A 88 1.41 -8.48 -10.08
CA PHE A 88 0.45 -9.20 -9.22
C PHE A 88 0.85 -9.22 -7.74
N LEU A 89 2.14 -9.36 -7.46
CA LEU A 89 2.65 -9.55 -6.09
C LEU A 89 2.89 -8.23 -5.34
N CYS A 90 3.31 -7.19 -6.07
CA CYS A 90 3.59 -5.86 -5.51
C CYS A 90 2.45 -4.86 -5.73
N THR A 91 1.46 -5.21 -6.56
CA THR A 91 0.31 -4.38 -6.97
C THR A 91 0.69 -2.97 -7.42
N LYS A 92 1.94 -2.76 -7.83
CA LYS A 92 2.44 -1.48 -8.34
C LYS A 92 2.03 -1.33 -9.81
N PRO A 93 1.47 -0.18 -10.21
CA PRO A 93 1.19 0.08 -11.61
C PRO A 93 2.49 0.24 -12.40
N PHE A 94 2.51 -0.24 -13.64
CA PHE A 94 3.62 0.04 -14.54
C PHE A 94 3.57 1.50 -14.99
N ARG A 95 4.70 2.20 -14.91
CA ARG A 95 4.79 3.59 -15.41
C ARG A 95 5.01 3.57 -16.91
N LEU A 96 4.39 4.49 -17.64
CA LEU A 96 4.47 4.62 -19.11
C LEU A 96 5.91 4.65 -19.66
N PHE A 97 6.88 5.11 -18.86
CA PHE A 97 8.28 5.29 -19.27
C PHE A 97 9.25 4.23 -18.75
N ARG A 98 8.78 3.12 -18.17
CA ARG A 98 9.64 2.00 -17.81
C ARG A 98 9.40 0.82 -18.73
N LYS A 99 10.47 0.22 -19.24
CA LYS A 99 10.41 -1.02 -20.02
C LYS A 99 9.77 -2.10 -19.16
N LYS A 100 8.66 -2.67 -19.65
CA LYS A 100 8.02 -3.84 -19.05
C LYS A 100 9.01 -5.00 -19.08
N SER A 101 9.40 -5.49 -17.92
CA SER A 101 10.35 -6.61 -17.75
C SER A 101 9.75 -7.60 -16.77
N PHE A 102 10.09 -8.89 -16.80
CA PHE A 102 9.53 -9.77 -15.77
C PHE A 102 10.19 -9.52 -14.42
N CYS A 103 9.40 -9.41 -13.36
CA CYS A 103 9.92 -9.27 -12.00
C CYS A 103 10.68 -10.53 -11.60
N CYS A 104 11.97 -10.38 -11.28
CA CYS A 104 12.84 -11.47 -10.84
C CYS A 104 12.46 -12.07 -9.47
N LYS A 105 11.38 -11.63 -8.83
CA LYS A 105 10.85 -12.24 -7.58
C LYS A 105 9.53 -12.98 -7.77
N CYS A 106 8.67 -12.49 -8.66
CA CYS A 106 7.34 -13.07 -8.86
C CYS A 106 7.13 -13.73 -10.22
N GLY A 107 8.05 -13.59 -11.16
CA GLY A 107 7.92 -14.18 -12.48
C GLY A 107 6.95 -13.44 -13.41
N GLN A 108 6.31 -12.35 -12.95
CA GLN A 108 5.35 -11.55 -13.71
C GLN A 108 5.84 -10.12 -13.93
N VAL A 109 5.35 -9.50 -14.99
CA VAL A 109 5.74 -8.19 -15.53
C VAL A 109 5.95 -7.11 -14.45
N SER A 110 6.94 -6.23 -14.65
CA SER A 110 7.52 -5.16 -13.82
C SER A 110 7.81 -3.93 -14.67
#